data_AF-A0A673H0G6-F1
#
_entry.id   AF-A0A673H0G6-F1
#
_cell.length_a   1.000
_cell.length_b   1.000
_cell.length_c   1.000
_cell.angle_alpha   90.00
_cell.angle_beta   90.00
_cell.angle_gamma   90.00
#
_symmetry.space_group_name_H-M   'P 1'
#
loop_
_entity.id
_entity.type
_entity.pdbx_description
1 polymer ?
#
loop_
_entity_poly.entity_id
_entity_poly.type
_entity_poly.pdbx_seq_one_letter_code
_entity_poly.pdbx_strand_id
1 'polypeptide(L)'
;EMCSQDGDCPNDEKCCSNGCGHQCMALSNVKPGVCPKNNHEGVFSGACADRCSHDSDCPKDEKCCRTKCGLDCTLPFIAEP
;
A
#
# COMPACT_ATOMS: atom_id res chain seq x y z
N GLU A 1 22.43 -8.09 -9.39
CA GLU A 1 21.80 -8.48 -8.10
C GLU A 1 22.41 -7.59 -7.03
N MET A 2 21.59 -6.82 -6.30
CA MET A 2 22.08 -5.79 -5.35
C MET A 2 21.96 -6.22 -3.88
N CYS A 3 21.26 -7.32 -3.62
CA CYS A 3 21.15 -7.99 -2.33
C CYS A 3 20.83 -9.47 -2.60
N SER A 4 21.12 -10.37 -1.66
CA SER A 4 20.70 -11.79 -1.75
C SER A 4 19.72 -12.20 -0.66
N GLN A 5 19.71 -11.46 0.45
CA GLN A 5 18.87 -11.68 1.61
C GLN A 5 18.59 -10.35 2.30
N ASP A 6 17.56 -10.29 3.15
CA ASP A 6 17.14 -9.05 3.82
C ASP A 6 18.28 -8.36 4.58
N GLY A 7 19.19 -9.15 5.20
CA GLY A 7 20.32 -8.63 5.96
C GLY A 7 21.47 -8.00 5.14
N ASP A 8 21.43 -8.12 3.80
CA ASP A 8 22.36 -7.37 2.92
C ASP A 8 21.94 -5.90 2.78
N CYS A 9 20.69 -5.58 3.11
CA CYS A 9 20.14 -4.27 2.91
C CYS A 9 20.40 -3.36 4.12
N PRO A 10 20.89 -2.13 3.90
CA PRO A 10 21.02 -1.16 4.98
C PRO A 10 19.62 -0.75 5.49
N ASN A 11 19.51 -0.32 6.75
CA ASN A 11 18.24 0.13 7.37
C ASN A 11 17.14 -0.96 7.44
N ASP A 12 15.88 -0.57 7.64
CA ASP A 12 14.68 -1.43 7.60
C ASP A 12 14.26 -1.81 6.16
N GLU A 13 15.23 -2.13 5.32
CA GLU A 13 15.03 -2.52 3.93
C GLU A 13 15.08 -4.05 3.79
N LYS A 14 14.27 -4.58 2.87
CA LYS A 14 14.24 -6.01 2.54
C LYS A 14 14.65 -6.28 1.12
N CYS A 15 15.17 -7.48 0.89
CA CYS A 15 15.66 -7.87 -0.40
C CYS A 15 14.52 -8.43 -1.24
N CYS A 16 14.00 -7.62 -2.16
CA CYS A 16 12.86 -7.96 -3.00
C CYS A 16 13.30 -8.27 -4.44
N SER A 17 12.69 -9.27 -5.07
CA SER A 17 12.97 -9.62 -6.47
C SER A 17 12.10 -8.79 -7.42
N ASN A 18 12.72 -8.01 -8.31
CA ASN A 18 12.04 -7.13 -9.27
C ASN A 18 12.06 -7.69 -10.71
N GLY A 19 12.11 -9.02 -10.86
CA GLY A 19 12.08 -9.70 -12.17
C GLY A 19 13.37 -9.63 -13.01
N CYS A 20 14.21 -8.60 -12.83
CA CYS A 20 15.55 -8.49 -13.43
C CYS A 20 16.69 -8.76 -12.41
N GLY A 21 16.32 -9.03 -11.15
CA GLY A 21 17.23 -9.31 -10.05
C GLY A 21 16.66 -8.89 -8.70
N HIS A 22 17.49 -9.00 -7.68
CA HIS A 22 17.16 -8.65 -6.30
C HIS A 22 17.62 -7.22 -5.96
N GLN A 23 16.75 -6.45 -5.31
CA GLN A 23 17.02 -5.08 -4.89
C GLN A 23 16.48 -4.82 -3.48
N CYS A 24 17.27 -4.11 -2.67
CA CYS A 24 16.85 -3.61 -1.37
C CYS A 24 15.72 -2.60 -1.54
N MET A 25 14.58 -2.89 -0.92
CA MET A 25 13.42 -2.02 -0.88
C MET A 25 13.00 -1.84 0.56
N ALA A 26 12.84 -0.59 0.97
CA ALA A 26 12.32 -0.25 2.28
C ALA A 26 10.92 -0.88 2.48
N LEU A 27 10.78 -1.71 3.52
CA LEU A 27 9.47 -2.25 3.92
C LEU A 27 8.49 -1.13 4.30
N SER A 28 9.02 0.03 4.67
CA SER A 28 8.28 1.22 5.08
C SER A 28 7.40 1.84 3.99
N ASN A 29 7.51 1.42 2.72
CA ASN A 29 6.59 1.87 1.67
C ASN A 29 5.30 1.05 1.58
N VAL A 30 5.16 -0.03 2.36
CA VAL A 30 3.90 -0.78 2.47
C VAL A 30 3.45 -0.73 3.92
N LYS A 31 2.62 0.27 4.25
CA LYS A 31 1.96 0.32 5.56
C LYS A 31 1.23 -1.00 5.83
N PRO A 32 1.42 -1.61 7.01
CA PRO A 32 0.83 -2.90 7.34
C PRO A 32 -0.70 -2.83 7.30
N GLY A 33 -1.30 -3.91 6.82
CA GLY A 33 -2.75 -4.02 6.61
C GLY A 33 -3.17 -3.85 5.15
N VAL A 34 -4.34 -4.39 4.85
CA VAL A 34 -4.93 -4.39 3.51
C VAL A 34 -6.06 -3.38 3.44
N CYS A 35 -6.35 -2.86 2.24
CA CYS A 35 -7.59 -2.10 2.06
C CYS A 35 -8.76 -2.94 2.56
N PRO A 36 -9.63 -2.39 3.44
CA PRO A 36 -10.79 -3.13 3.91
C PRO A 36 -11.59 -3.59 2.70
N LYS A 37 -12.04 -4.86 2.72
CA LYS A 37 -12.96 -5.40 1.71
C LYS A 37 -14.31 -4.71 1.89
N ASN A 38 -14.40 -3.49 1.41
CA ASN A 38 -15.64 -2.76 1.33
C ASN A 38 -16.46 -3.51 0.28
N ASN A 39 -17.53 -4.18 0.72
CA ASN A 39 -18.45 -4.84 -0.20
C ASN A 39 -19.01 -3.75 -1.10
N HIS A 40 -18.45 -3.65 -2.31
CA HIS A 40 -18.79 -2.57 -3.22
C HIS A 40 -20.17 -2.86 -3.85
N GLU A 41 -21.22 -2.81 -3.04
CA GLU A 41 -22.61 -2.80 -3.48
C GLU A 41 -23.14 -1.36 -3.44
N GLY A 42 -23.67 -0.86 -4.55
CA GLY A 42 -24.29 0.48 -4.66
C GLY A 42 -23.58 1.45 -5.62
N VAL A 43 -24.37 2.20 -6.41
CA VAL A 43 -23.88 3.24 -7.32
C VAL A 43 -23.82 4.57 -6.56
N PHE A 44 -22.67 5.22 -6.52
CA PHE A 44 -22.54 6.55 -5.93
C PHE A 44 -22.90 7.59 -6.99
N SER A 45 -23.99 8.35 -6.77
CA SER A 45 -24.52 9.33 -7.74
C SER A 45 -23.94 10.75 -7.57
N GLY A 46 -22.75 10.88 -6.96
CA GLY A 46 -22.05 12.15 -6.75
C GLY A 46 -20.79 12.26 -7.63
N ALA A 47 -20.23 13.47 -7.74
CA ALA A 47 -18.96 13.68 -8.44
C ALA A 47 -17.83 12.95 -7.71
N CYS A 48 -17.23 11.98 -8.41
CA CYS A 48 -16.13 11.18 -7.91
C CYS A 48 -14.81 11.83 -8.27
N ALA A 49 -13.95 12.03 -7.27
CA ALA A 49 -12.62 12.57 -7.43
C ALA A 49 -11.64 11.70 -6.63
N ASP A 50 -10.58 11.25 -7.30
CA ASP A 50 -9.49 10.54 -6.64
C ASP A 50 -8.77 11.50 -5.68
N ARG A 51 -8.82 11.18 -4.39
CA ARG A 51 -8.22 11.99 -3.31
C ARG A 51 -6.78 11.61 -2.99
N CYS A 52 -6.36 10.45 -3.46
CA CYS A 52 -5.01 9.92 -3.33
C CYS A 52 -4.66 9.10 -4.57
N SER A 53 -3.38 8.91 -4.85
CA SER A 53 -2.90 7.98 -5.88
C SER A 53 -2.10 6.83 -5.28
N HIS A 54 -1.44 7.05 -4.15
CA HIS A 54 -0.60 6.10 -3.43
C HIS A 54 -0.85 6.20 -1.92
N ASP A 55 -0.52 5.14 -1.19
CA ASP A 55 -0.59 5.12 0.28
C ASP A 55 0.21 6.26 0.94
N SER A 56 1.25 6.75 0.26
CA SER A 56 2.07 7.88 0.70
C SER A 56 1.35 9.23 0.62
N ASP A 57 0.33 9.38 -0.23
CA ASP A 57 -0.52 10.57 -0.26
C ASP A 57 -1.44 10.63 0.97
N CYS A 58 -1.65 9.49 1.63
CA CYS A 58 -2.51 9.37 2.78
C CYS A 58 -1.75 9.59 4.09
N PRO A 59 -2.29 10.42 5.00
CA PRO A 59 -1.63 10.72 6.26
C PRO A 59 -1.61 9.49 7.18
N LYS A 60 -0.65 9.48 8.11
CA LYS A 60 -0.51 8.41 9.13
C LYS A 60 -0.45 7.02 8.49
N ASP A 61 -1.12 6.04 9.10
CA ASP A 61 -1.20 4.66 8.67
C ASP A 61 -2.28 4.38 7.61
N GLU A 62 -2.91 5.42 7.03
CA GLU A 62 -3.97 5.24 6.04
C GLU A 62 -3.43 4.78 4.68
N LYS A 63 -4.22 3.98 3.97
CA LYS A 63 -3.92 3.46 2.63
C LYS A 63 -4.85 4.05 1.60
N CYS A 64 -4.33 4.26 0.41
CA CYS A 64 -5.10 4.75 -0.72
C CYS A 64 -5.86 3.59 -1.35
N CYS A 65 -7.15 3.53 -1.05
CA CYS A 65 -7.98 2.39 -1.38
C CYS A 65 -9.06 2.78 -2.38
N ARG A 66 -9.36 1.88 -3.30
CA ARG A 66 -10.48 2.06 -4.22
C ARG A 66 -11.78 1.95 -3.45
N THR A 67 -12.50 3.05 -3.38
CA THR A 67 -13.84 3.17 -2.81
C THR A 67 -14.91 3.20 -3.91
N LYS A 68 -16.16 3.29 -3.47
CA LYS A 68 -17.36 3.43 -4.31
C LYS A 68 -17.29 4.57 -5.33
N CYS A 69 -16.50 5.59 -5.05
CA CYS A 69 -16.48 6.84 -5.79
C CYS A 69 -15.05 7.30 -6.15
N GLY A 70 -14.12 6.35 -6.36
CA GLY A 70 -12.72 6.63 -6.70
C GLY A 70 -11.75 6.20 -5.59
N LEU A 71 -10.51 6.69 -5.65
CA LEU A 71 -9.49 6.44 -4.64
C LEU A 71 -9.64 7.39 -3.44
N ASP A 72 -9.65 6.83 -2.23
CA ASP A 72 -9.75 7.58 -0.99
C ASP A 72 -8.83 6.99 0.08
N CYS A 73 -8.36 7.83 0.99
CA CYS A 73 -7.55 7.40 2.12
C CYS A 73 -8.43 6.71 3.17
N THR A 74 -8.15 5.45 3.43
CA THR A 74 -8.90 4.66 4.41
C THR A 74 -7.96 3.99 5.39
N LEU A 75 -8.45 3.80 6.63
CA LEU A 75 -7.72 3.02 7.61
C LEU A 75 -7.54 1.57 7.11
N PRO A 76 -6.32 1.03 7.14
CA PRO A 76 -6.08 -0.33 6.71
C PRO A 76 -6.69 -1.31 7.70
N PHE A 77 -7.17 -2.44 7.19
CA PHE A 77 -7.48 -3.58 8.02
C PHE A 77 -6.17 -4.29 8.38
N ILE A 78 -5.70 -4.10 9.60
CA ILE A 78 -4.58 -4.86 10.16
C ILE A 78 -5.16 -6.23 10.53
N ALA A 79 -4.94 -7.23 9.68
CA ALA A 79 -5.12 -8.60 10.12
C ALA A 79 -4.07 -8.84 11.19
N GLU A 80 -4.49 -8.93 12.45
CA GLU A 80 -3.62 -9.44 13.51
C GLU A 80 -3.13 -10.84 13.11
N PRO A 81 -1.86 -11.18 13.40
CA PRO A 81 -1.22 -12.43 12.99
C PRO A 81 -1.88 -13.68 13.56
#